data_AF-A0AAX1ZXG2-F1
#
_entry.id   AF-A0AAX1ZXG2-F1
#
_cell.length_a   1.000
_cell.length_b   1.000
_cell.length_c   1.000
_cell.angle_alpha   90.00
_cell.angle_beta   90.00
_cell.angle_gamma   90.00
#
_symmetry.space_group_name_H-M   'P 1'
#
loop_
_entity.id
_entity.type
_entity.pdbx_description
1 polymer ?
#
loop_
_entity_poly.entity_id
_entity_poly.type
_entity_poly.pdbx_seq_one_letter_code
_entity_poly.pdbx_strand_id
1 'polypeptide(L)'
;MKLFSKQLIISFLVCLLMLYLTELFTIEPHVTSGNGNPGLLIIMLAAISFLFFGRGLWKILTNMSISKRGLLFMSIGSLCILSMSAFLEIIYVLDLIKQLGGPPSNINSRIYRFSWINQYTNTVYVNAYTLLIFISSILLIYSIQKLFTKTRGAS
;
A
#
# COMPACT_ATOMS: atom_id res chain seq x y z
N MET A 1 11.02 20.00 -19.74
CA MET A 1 10.54 19.27 -18.54
C MET A 1 10.71 17.77 -18.76
N LYS A 2 11.66 17.09 -18.11
CA LYS A 2 11.63 15.61 -18.02
C LYS A 2 10.55 15.26 -17.00
N LEU A 3 9.31 15.13 -17.48
CA LEU A 3 8.09 15.04 -16.66
C LEU A 3 8.07 13.83 -15.72
N PHE A 4 8.88 12.81 -16.00
CA PHE A 4 9.08 11.67 -15.10
C PHE A 4 10.56 11.35 -15.00
N SER A 5 11.08 11.27 -13.76
CA SER A 5 12.37 10.63 -13.53
C SER A 5 12.22 9.17 -13.94
N LYS A 6 13.07 8.68 -14.86
CA LYS A 6 13.13 7.25 -15.22
C LYS A 6 13.18 6.36 -13.98
N GLN A 7 13.86 6.84 -12.92
CA GLN A 7 13.95 6.17 -11.63
C GLN A 7 12.59 6.02 -10.93
N LEU A 8 11.71 7.03 -11.00
CA LEU A 8 10.38 6.93 -10.38
C LEU A 8 9.53 5.87 -11.11
N ILE A 9 9.55 5.89 -12.45
CA ILE A 9 8.83 4.90 -13.26
C ILE A 9 9.34 3.50 -12.93
N ILE A 10 10.66 3.30 -12.90
CA ILE A 10 11.26 2.01 -12.55
C ILE A 10 10.83 1.58 -11.13
N SER A 11 10.91 2.48 -10.15
CA SER A 11 10.49 2.14 -8.78
C SER A 11 9.00 1.81 -8.68
N PHE A 12 8.15 2.47 -9.47
CA PHE A 12 6.72 2.14 -9.54
C PHE A 12 6.48 0.76 -10.16
N LEU A 13 7.18 0.44 -11.26
CA LEU A 13 7.12 -0.88 -11.88
C LEU A 13 7.61 -1.98 -10.93
N VAL A 14 8.65 -1.70 -10.13
CA VAL A 14 9.11 -2.61 -9.07
C VAL A 14 8.02 -2.80 -8.00
N CYS A 15 7.32 -1.74 -7.57
CA CYS A 15 6.18 -1.90 -6.66
C CYS A 15 5.11 -2.82 -7.26
N LEU A 16 4.74 -2.65 -8.54
CA LEU A 16 3.77 -3.52 -9.22
C LEU A 16 4.26 -4.97 -9.32
N LEU A 17 5.54 -5.17 -9.62
CA LEU A 17 6.15 -6.51 -9.60
C LEU A 17 6.06 -7.13 -8.21
N MET A 18 6.29 -6.38 -7.14
CA MET A 18 6.18 -6.87 -5.77
C MET A 18 4.74 -7.23 -5.38
N LEU A 19 3.73 -6.49 -5.89
CA LEU A 19 2.33 -6.89 -5.74
C LEU A 19 2.09 -8.26 -6.39
N TYR A 20 2.49 -8.41 -7.66
CA TYR A 20 2.35 -9.66 -8.40
C TYR A 20 3.08 -10.82 -7.71
N LEU A 21 4.32 -10.62 -7.30
CA LEU A 21 5.08 -11.65 -6.59
C LEU A 21 4.44 -11.99 -5.25
N THR A 22 3.87 -11.01 -4.52
CA THR A 22 3.20 -11.33 -3.26
C THR A 22 2.02 -12.25 -3.52
N GLU A 23 1.18 -11.92 -4.51
CA GLU A 23 0.05 -12.77 -4.90
C GLU A 23 0.52 -14.17 -5.33
N LEU A 24 1.56 -14.26 -6.16
CA LEU A 24 2.14 -15.52 -6.62
C LEU A 24 2.67 -16.41 -5.48
N PHE A 25 3.24 -15.80 -4.44
CA PHE A 25 3.79 -16.50 -3.26
C PHE A 25 2.79 -16.59 -2.10
N THR A 26 1.54 -16.20 -2.30
CA THR A 26 0.44 -16.38 -1.34
C THR A 26 -0.28 -17.67 -1.65
N ILE A 27 -0.43 -18.53 -0.63
CA ILE A 27 -1.16 -19.78 -0.79
C ILE A 27 -2.64 -19.49 -0.78
N GLU A 28 -3.35 -20.03 -1.77
CA GLU A 28 -4.79 -19.88 -1.87
C GLU A 28 -5.50 -20.55 -0.68
N PRO A 29 -6.57 -19.93 -0.13
CA PRO A 29 -7.23 -20.43 1.06
C PRO A 29 -7.71 -21.88 0.99
N HIS A 30 -8.02 -22.40 -0.21
CA HIS A 30 -8.55 -23.75 -0.38
C HIS A 30 -7.46 -24.84 -0.45
N VAL A 31 -6.18 -24.47 -0.61
CA VAL A 31 -5.04 -25.39 -0.68
C VAL A 31 -4.43 -25.59 0.72
N THR A 32 -3.85 -26.75 0.99
CA THR A 32 -3.07 -27.00 2.21
C THR A 32 -1.59 -27.03 1.86
N SER A 33 -0.80 -26.14 2.46
CA SER A 33 0.67 -26.08 2.25
C SER A 33 1.42 -26.36 3.55
N GLY A 34 2.45 -27.21 3.46
CA GLY A 34 3.43 -27.47 4.52
C GLY A 34 4.79 -26.78 4.30
N ASN A 35 4.93 -25.97 3.23
CA ASN A 35 6.23 -25.46 2.76
C ASN A 35 6.68 -24.14 3.43
N GLY A 36 6.06 -23.74 4.54
CA GLY A 36 6.35 -22.48 5.23
C GLY A 36 5.86 -21.25 4.44
N ASN A 37 6.39 -20.06 4.75
CA ASN A 37 5.95 -18.80 4.15
C ASN A 37 7.06 -18.12 3.31
N PRO A 38 7.32 -18.56 2.07
CA PRO A 38 8.28 -17.88 1.18
C PRO A 38 7.85 -16.45 0.83
N GLY A 39 6.55 -16.16 0.84
CA GLY A 39 6.02 -14.81 0.61
C GLY A 39 6.44 -13.78 1.64
N LEU A 40 6.90 -14.19 2.84
CA LEU A 40 7.42 -13.27 3.84
C LEU A 40 8.64 -12.47 3.34
N LEU A 41 9.52 -13.11 2.58
CA LEU A 41 10.65 -12.41 1.95
C LEU A 41 10.15 -11.34 0.98
N ILE A 42 9.13 -11.68 0.20
CA ILE A 42 8.53 -10.77 -0.78
C ILE A 42 7.88 -9.56 -0.08
N ILE A 43 7.19 -9.76 1.04
CA ILE A 43 6.63 -8.65 1.83
C ILE A 43 7.73 -7.68 2.28
N MET A 44 8.86 -8.18 2.77
CA MET A 44 9.98 -7.33 3.18
C MET A 44 10.56 -6.54 2.00
N LEU A 45 10.75 -7.19 0.86
CA LEU A 45 11.24 -6.54 -0.36
C LEU A 45 10.24 -5.51 -0.91
N ALA A 46 8.94 -5.80 -0.82
CA ALA A 46 7.86 -4.89 -1.18
C ALA A 46 7.88 -3.63 -0.31
N ALA A 47 8.03 -3.79 1.02
CA ALA A 47 8.12 -2.66 1.94
C ALA A 47 9.31 -1.75 1.61
N ILE A 48 10.49 -2.32 1.33
CA ILE A 48 11.67 -1.57 0.90
C ILE A 48 11.39 -0.84 -0.43
N SER A 49 10.76 -1.51 -1.38
CA SER A 49 10.41 -0.95 -2.69
C SER A 49 9.44 0.23 -2.56
N PHE A 50 8.42 0.10 -1.69
CA PHE A 50 7.46 1.16 -1.40
C PHE A 50 8.17 2.38 -0.81
N LEU A 51 9.10 2.19 0.14
CA LEU A 51 9.88 3.30 0.71
C LEU A 51 10.72 4.04 -0.33
N PHE A 52 11.41 3.31 -1.23
CA PHE A 52 12.19 3.94 -2.31
C PHE A 52 11.29 4.73 -3.27
N PHE A 53 10.18 4.14 -3.69
CA PHE A 53 9.20 4.81 -4.53
C PHE A 53 8.61 6.05 -3.84
N GLY A 54 8.21 5.92 -2.57
CA GLY A 54 7.65 7.01 -1.77
C GLY A 54 8.61 8.18 -1.59
N ARG A 55 9.90 7.90 -1.34
CA ARG A 55 10.96 8.92 -1.32
C ARG A 55 11.11 9.62 -2.67
N GLY A 56 11.07 8.86 -3.77
CA GLY A 56 11.11 9.40 -5.13
C GLY A 56 9.91 10.31 -5.43
N LEU A 57 8.72 9.87 -5.06
CA LEU A 57 7.47 10.61 -5.20
C LEU A 57 7.54 11.93 -4.41
N TRP A 58 7.94 11.87 -3.14
CA TRP A 58 8.10 13.07 -2.30
C TRP A 58 9.04 14.10 -2.91
N LYS A 59 10.21 13.66 -3.40
CA LYS A 59 11.20 14.53 -4.04
C LYS A 59 10.63 15.23 -5.29
N ILE A 60 9.82 14.53 -6.07
CA ILE A 60 9.17 15.11 -7.25
C ILE A 60 8.15 16.16 -6.83
N LEU A 61 7.31 15.85 -5.84
CA LEU A 61 6.32 16.78 -5.30
C LEU A 61 6.99 18.07 -4.78
N THR A 62 8.10 17.96 -4.05
CA THR A 62 8.84 19.12 -3.53
C THR A 62 9.42 20.02 -4.62
N ASN A 63 9.75 19.46 -5.78
CA ASN A 63 10.30 20.19 -6.91
C ASN A 63 9.22 20.79 -7.84
N MET A 64 7.95 20.46 -7.61
CA MET A 64 6.84 21.00 -8.39
C MET A 64 6.26 22.27 -7.74
N SER A 65 6.04 23.29 -8.55
CA SER A 65 5.30 24.49 -8.16
C SER A 65 3.79 24.25 -8.26
N ILE A 66 3.18 23.76 -7.19
CA ILE A 66 1.73 23.49 -7.15
C ILE A 66 0.98 24.72 -6.59
N SER A 67 -0.08 25.14 -7.27
CA SER A 67 -0.94 26.24 -6.83
C SER A 67 -1.72 25.87 -5.56
N LYS A 68 -2.20 26.86 -4.78
CA LYS A 68 -2.99 26.60 -3.57
C LYS A 68 -4.25 25.78 -3.88
N ARG A 69 -4.92 26.10 -5.00
CA ARG A 69 -6.07 25.35 -5.51
C ARG A 69 -5.69 23.92 -5.90
N GLY A 70 -4.55 23.72 -6.55
CA GLY A 70 -4.02 22.39 -6.87
C GLY A 70 -3.73 21.55 -5.63
N LEU A 71 -3.14 22.14 -4.58
CA LEU A 71 -2.91 21.47 -3.30
C LEU A 71 -4.22 21.07 -2.61
N LEU A 72 -5.26 21.90 -2.70
CA LEU A 72 -6.58 21.60 -2.14
C LEU A 72 -7.24 20.42 -2.88
N PHE A 73 -7.24 20.42 -4.22
CA PHE A 73 -7.72 19.29 -5.00
C PHE A 73 -6.93 18.01 -4.75
N MET A 74 -5.60 18.11 -4.65
CA MET A 74 -4.74 16.98 -4.30
C MET A 74 -5.09 16.42 -2.92
N SER A 75 -5.33 17.29 -1.92
CA SER A 75 -5.75 16.87 -0.57
C SER A 75 -7.07 16.10 -0.62
N ILE A 76 -8.10 16.68 -1.24
CA ILE A 76 -9.43 16.05 -1.35
C ILE A 76 -9.34 14.72 -2.11
N GLY A 77 -8.68 14.71 -3.28
CA GLY A 77 -8.52 13.51 -4.09
C GLY A 77 -7.77 12.40 -3.35
N SER A 78 -6.67 12.75 -2.68
CA SER A 78 -5.91 11.79 -1.87
C SER A 78 -6.73 11.25 -0.69
N LEU A 79 -7.52 12.09 -0.01
CA LEU A 79 -8.40 11.65 1.06
C LEU A 79 -9.49 10.70 0.55
N CYS A 80 -10.11 10.99 -0.60
CA CYS A 80 -11.10 10.10 -1.21
C CYS A 80 -10.49 8.74 -1.58
N ILE A 81 -9.31 8.73 -2.24
CA ILE A 81 -8.62 7.49 -2.61
C ILE A 81 -8.20 6.70 -1.37
N LEU A 82 -7.68 7.37 -0.35
CA LEU A 82 -7.27 6.75 0.91
C LEU A 82 -8.45 6.07 1.60
N SER A 83 -9.56 6.78 1.77
CA SER A 83 -10.77 6.25 2.41
C SER A 83 -11.37 5.09 1.62
N MET A 84 -11.44 5.21 0.29
CA MET A 84 -11.95 4.14 -0.58
C MET A 84 -11.06 2.90 -0.51
N SER A 85 -9.73 3.07 -0.60
CA SER A 85 -8.77 1.96 -0.56
C SER A 85 -8.77 1.27 0.80
N ALA A 86 -8.85 2.02 1.90
CA ALA A 86 -8.98 1.47 3.24
C ALA A 86 -10.29 0.66 3.40
N PHE A 87 -11.40 1.17 2.88
CA PHE A 87 -12.67 0.45 2.91
C PHE A 87 -12.62 -0.86 2.11
N LEU A 88 -12.05 -0.83 0.90
CA LEU A 88 -11.88 -2.02 0.07
C LEU A 88 -10.92 -3.04 0.70
N GLU A 89 -9.85 -2.57 1.35
CA GLU A 89 -8.93 -3.44 2.10
C GLU A 89 -9.65 -4.16 3.25
N ILE A 90 -10.49 -3.45 4.00
CA ILE A 90 -11.27 -4.07 5.08
C ILE A 90 -12.19 -5.16 4.52
N ILE A 91 -12.90 -4.89 3.42
CA ILE A 91 -13.75 -5.90 2.77
C ILE A 91 -12.93 -7.11 2.33
N TYR A 92 -11.78 -6.87 1.68
CA TYR A 92 -10.88 -7.91 1.23
C TYR A 92 -10.41 -8.81 2.37
N VAL A 93 -9.94 -8.20 3.46
CA VAL A 93 -9.46 -8.93 4.65
C VAL A 93 -10.58 -9.73 5.29
N LEU A 94 -11.79 -9.17 5.41
CA LEU A 94 -12.93 -9.89 5.98
C LEU A 94 -13.35 -11.08 5.11
N ASP A 95 -13.35 -10.93 3.80
CA ASP A 95 -13.64 -12.02 2.88
C ASP A 95 -12.58 -13.12 2.94
N LEU A 96 -11.29 -12.76 2.97
CA LEU A 96 -10.20 -13.71 3.14
C LEU A 96 -10.32 -14.49 4.45
N ILE A 97 -10.59 -13.80 5.57
CA ILE A 97 -10.79 -14.44 6.88
C ILE A 97 -11.98 -15.42 6.83
N LYS A 98 -13.06 -15.05 6.14
CA LYS A 98 -14.22 -15.92 5.95
C LYS A 98 -13.86 -17.16 5.13
N GLN A 99 -13.12 -17.01 4.03
CA GLN A 99 -12.64 -18.12 3.21
C GLN A 99 -11.71 -19.07 3.99
N LEU A 100 -10.93 -18.54 4.94
CA LEU A 100 -10.06 -19.32 5.81
C LEU A 100 -10.81 -20.05 6.94
N GLY A 101 -12.12 -19.86 7.10
CA GLY A 101 -12.91 -20.47 8.18
C GLY A 101 -12.86 -19.68 9.49
N GLY A 102 -12.37 -18.44 9.47
CA GLY A 102 -12.29 -17.54 10.62
C GLY A 102 -10.86 -17.11 10.98
N PRO A 103 -10.70 -16.29 12.03
CA PRO A 103 -9.40 -15.78 12.48
C PRO A 103 -8.53 -16.90 13.08
N PRO A 104 -7.23 -16.66 13.34
CA PRO A 104 -6.31 -17.68 13.88
C PRO A 104 -6.69 -18.27 15.25
N SER A 105 -7.60 -17.64 15.98
CA SER A 105 -8.14 -18.13 17.25
C SER A 105 -9.27 -19.14 17.09
N ASN A 106 -9.86 -19.27 15.90
CA ASN A 106 -10.97 -20.18 15.63
C ASN A 106 -10.44 -21.59 15.29
N ILE A 107 -10.91 -22.61 16.00
CA ILE A 107 -10.50 -24.01 15.80
C ILE A 107 -10.84 -24.54 14.39
N ASN A 108 -11.86 -23.98 13.75
CA ASN A 108 -12.26 -24.34 12.39
C ASN A 108 -11.48 -23.56 11.31
N SER A 109 -10.60 -22.64 11.72
CA SER A 109 -9.80 -21.86 10.79
C SER A 109 -8.64 -22.69 10.25
N ARG A 110 -8.36 -22.57 8.95
CA ARG A 110 -7.16 -23.11 8.31
C ARG A 110 -5.87 -22.50 8.86
N ILE A 111 -5.97 -21.32 9.46
CA ILE A 111 -4.87 -20.64 10.12
C ILE A 111 -4.93 -20.75 11.64
N TYR A 112 -5.64 -21.74 12.18
CA TYR A 112 -5.70 -21.97 13.61
C TYR A 112 -4.30 -22.14 14.20
N ARG A 113 -4.00 -21.33 15.23
CA ARG A 113 -2.68 -21.24 15.91
C ARG A 113 -1.53 -20.67 15.09
N PHE A 114 -1.73 -20.32 13.82
CA PHE A 114 -0.74 -19.50 13.10
C PHE A 114 -0.82 -18.03 13.54
N SER A 115 0.26 -17.30 13.36
CA SER A 115 0.23 -15.84 13.47
C SER A 115 -0.51 -15.23 12.27
N TRP A 116 -0.94 -13.96 12.38
CA TRP A 116 -1.54 -13.23 11.26
C TRP A 116 -0.60 -13.08 10.06
N ILE A 117 0.71 -13.13 10.28
CA ILE A 117 1.71 -13.22 9.22
C ILE A 117 1.96 -14.70 8.92
N ASN A 118 1.33 -15.22 7.88
CA ASN A 118 1.49 -16.60 7.46
C ASN A 118 1.30 -16.72 5.93
N GLN A 119 1.50 -17.92 5.39
CA GLN A 119 1.50 -18.19 3.95
C GLN A 119 0.18 -17.85 3.23
N TYR A 120 -0.95 -17.79 3.96
CA TYR A 120 -2.28 -17.50 3.40
C TYR A 120 -2.66 -16.03 3.45
N THR A 121 -1.91 -15.22 4.20
CA THR A 121 -2.30 -13.83 4.53
C THR A 121 -1.31 -12.80 4.00
N ASN A 122 -0.34 -13.20 3.18
CA ASN A 122 0.68 -12.27 2.68
C ASN A 122 0.09 -11.09 1.92
N THR A 123 -0.97 -11.33 1.13
CA THR A 123 -1.71 -10.30 0.40
C THR A 123 -2.43 -9.29 1.29
N VAL A 124 -2.68 -9.59 2.57
CA VAL A 124 -3.20 -8.59 3.54
C VAL A 124 -2.17 -7.46 3.77
N TYR A 125 -0.88 -7.77 3.62
CA TYR A 125 0.19 -6.81 3.86
C TYR A 125 0.62 -6.09 2.59
N VAL A 126 0.54 -6.78 1.44
CA VAL A 126 0.98 -6.24 0.15
C VAL A 126 -0.02 -6.63 -0.93
N ASN A 127 -0.82 -5.66 -1.34
CA ASN A 127 -1.77 -5.73 -2.44
C ASN A 127 -1.99 -4.34 -3.07
N ALA A 128 -2.86 -4.26 -4.08
CA ALA A 128 -3.17 -3.00 -4.76
C ALA A 128 -3.74 -1.92 -3.82
N TYR A 129 -4.63 -2.27 -2.89
CA TYR A 129 -5.20 -1.32 -1.93
C TYR A 129 -4.13 -0.79 -0.97
N THR A 130 -3.23 -1.63 -0.46
CA THR A 130 -2.12 -1.18 0.41
C THR A 130 -1.18 -0.20 -0.31
N LEU A 131 -0.90 -0.40 -1.61
CA LEU A 131 -0.11 0.53 -2.42
C LEU A 131 -0.85 1.86 -2.62
N LEU A 132 -2.16 1.82 -2.88
CA LEU A 132 -2.99 3.02 -3.02
C LEU A 132 -3.09 3.79 -1.69
N ILE A 133 -3.24 3.10 -0.57
CA ILE A 133 -3.19 3.68 0.78
C ILE A 133 -1.85 4.40 0.99
N PHE A 134 -0.74 3.76 0.64
CA PHE A 134 0.59 4.35 0.77
C PHE A 134 0.76 5.62 -0.09
N ILE A 135 0.40 5.56 -1.38
CA ILE A 135 0.48 6.70 -2.31
C ILE A 135 -0.39 7.86 -1.84
N SER A 136 -1.65 7.57 -1.53
CA SER A 136 -2.61 8.60 -1.12
C SER A 136 -2.22 9.24 0.21
N SER A 137 -1.67 8.47 1.15
CA SER A 137 -1.13 9.00 2.41
C SER A 137 0.02 9.98 2.16
N ILE A 138 0.96 9.65 1.28
CA ILE A 138 2.07 10.55 0.90
C ILE A 138 1.52 11.85 0.31
N LEU A 139 0.59 11.77 -0.64
CA LEU A 139 0.01 12.93 -1.30
C LEU A 139 -0.75 13.82 -0.31
N LEU A 140 -1.53 13.20 0.59
CA LEU A 140 -2.31 13.91 1.61
C LEU A 140 -1.41 14.63 2.61
N ILE A 141 -0.37 13.95 3.12
CA ILE A 141 0.58 14.55 4.06
C ILE A 141 1.30 15.72 3.39
N TYR A 142 1.79 15.52 2.16
CA TYR A 142 2.47 16.58 1.41
C TYR A 142 1.56 17.80 1.17
N SER A 143 0.34 17.56 0.72
CA SER A 143 -0.60 18.62 0.37
C SER A 143 -0.98 19.46 1.60
N ILE A 144 -1.28 18.79 2.72
CA ILE A 144 -1.63 19.43 3.99
C ILE A 144 -0.44 20.25 4.52
N GLN A 145 0.77 19.67 4.57
CA GLN A 145 1.96 20.38 5.02
C GLN A 145 2.24 21.64 4.19
N LYS A 146 2.10 21.55 2.87
CA LYS A 146 2.37 22.69 1.97
C LYS A 146 1.28 23.77 2.07
N LEU A 147 0.02 23.38 2.28
CA LEU A 147 -1.07 24.32 2.53
C LEU A 147 -0.82 25.15 3.80
N PHE A 148 -0.41 24.50 4.90
CA PHE A 148 -0.11 25.17 6.17
C PHE A 148 1.14 26.06 6.12
N THR A 149 2.15 25.69 5.33
CA THR A 149 3.36 26.51 5.20
C THR A 149 3.09 27.77 4.37
N LYS A 150 2.26 27.66 3.32
CA LYS A 150 1.94 28.78 2.44
C LYS A 150 0.98 29.80 3.08
N THR A 151 0.16 29.38 4.05
CA THR A 151 -0.67 30.31 4.83
C THR A 151 0.13 31.13 5.84
N ARG A 152 1.23 30.60 6.40
CA ARG A 152 2.10 31.34 7.34
C ARG A 152 3.00 32.40 6.70
N GLY A 153 3.26 32.33 5.39
CA GLY A 153 4.07 33.32 4.67
C GLY A 153 3.28 34.50 4.09
N ALA A 154 1.98 34.60 4.37
CA ALA A 154 1.09 35.63 3.85
C ALA A 154 0.45 36.50 4.96
N SER A 155 0.95 36.39 6.19
CA SER A 155 0.65 37.25 7.34
C SER A 155 1.86 38.11 7.66
#